data_AF-A0AA85IX09-F1
#
_entry.id   AF-A0AA85IX09-F1
#
_cell.length_a   1.000
_cell.length_b   1.000
_cell.length_c   1.000
_cell.angle_alpha   90.00
_cell.angle_beta   90.00
_cell.angle_gamma   90.00
#
_symmetry.space_group_name_H-M   'P 1'
#
loop_
_entity.id
_entity.type
_entity.pdbx_description
1 polymer ?
#
loop_
_entity_poly.entity_id
_entity_poly.type
_entity_poly.pdbx_seq_one_letter_code
_entity_poly.pdbx_strand_id
1 'polypeptide(L)'
;MGKVLMNTSHIYIFKGSYDDKSTVYLPDEVNALLEYARLRGVRVIPEFQTPAHTMRWNLLNIPLLTRCFKGDEPDFAYGPMNPTENITYTFLSRIFNEVLTAFPDSMIHLGGSDVSYDCWKSNPFIRNFMNDNGYGDDYTKLESYYFQRLMTTILGANSSEWTTSPIVWQDVFENGFREETPVVIHLYKPDWAQILDEVTKTGYRAILSSCWDLSAVEPGDDWKKVYECDLISIEATDEQLSLIIGGEALLWGQYIDDANLFTETWPLAAAVAERLWSQEQSETDEFAQRLHQLRCQMLKRGWPAQVITGPGFCYP
;
A
#
# COMPACT_ATOMS: atom_id res chain seq x y z
N MET A 1 13.86 2.05 7.05
CA MET A 1 12.63 2.86 6.96
C MET A 1 11.66 2.05 6.12
N GLY A 2 10.40 1.90 6.52
CA GLY A 2 9.45 1.15 5.71
C GLY A 2 8.08 0.97 6.34
N LYS A 3 7.05 1.09 5.51
CA LYS A 3 5.70 0.56 5.70
C LYS A 3 5.78 -0.97 5.70
N VAL A 4 4.99 -1.63 6.55
CA VAL A 4 4.98 -3.10 6.63
C VAL A 4 3.62 -3.59 6.15
N LEU A 5 3.62 -4.28 5.01
CA LEU A 5 2.43 -4.96 4.50
C LEU A 5 2.16 -6.16 5.39
N MET A 6 1.04 -6.16 6.12
CA MET A 6 0.63 -7.28 6.96
C MET A 6 -0.74 -7.75 6.50
N ASN A 7 -0.80 -8.95 5.93
CA ASN A 7 -2.05 -9.49 5.38
C ASN A 7 -2.83 -10.35 6.39
N THR A 8 -2.41 -10.44 7.66
CA THR A 8 -3.02 -11.30 8.68
C THR A 8 -2.88 -10.73 10.09
N SER A 9 -3.96 -10.74 10.89
CA SER A 9 -3.96 -10.35 12.32
C SER A 9 -3.84 -11.57 13.24
N HIS A 10 -3.46 -11.36 14.50
CA HIS A 10 -3.15 -12.36 15.53
C HIS A 10 -4.22 -13.44 15.70
N ILE A 11 -5.50 -13.12 15.50
CA ILE A 11 -6.61 -14.07 15.65
C ILE A 11 -6.68 -15.08 14.49
N TYR A 12 -6.05 -14.82 13.34
CA TYR A 12 -6.27 -15.59 12.11
C TYR A 12 -5.00 -16.04 11.37
N ILE A 13 -3.81 -15.79 11.92
CA ILE A 13 -2.53 -15.99 11.23
C ILE A 13 -2.33 -17.44 10.75
N PHE A 14 -2.79 -18.43 11.52
CA PHE A 14 -2.42 -19.84 11.31
C PHE A 14 -3.06 -20.53 10.11
N LYS A 15 -4.25 -20.09 9.65
CA LYS A 15 -4.93 -20.74 8.52
C LYS A 15 -4.65 -20.06 7.18
N GLY A 16 -4.15 -18.84 7.21
CA GLY A 16 -3.84 -18.03 6.02
C GLY A 16 -2.36 -18.03 5.62
N SER A 17 -1.46 -18.42 6.53
CA SER A 17 -0.01 -18.43 6.30
C SER A 17 0.43 -19.59 5.38
N TYR A 18 1.67 -19.50 4.87
CA TYR A 18 2.26 -20.59 4.07
C TYR A 18 2.57 -21.82 4.93
N ASP A 19 3.03 -21.58 6.15
CA ASP A 19 3.27 -22.53 7.23
C ASP A 19 2.86 -21.88 8.55
N ASP A 20 2.18 -22.63 9.42
CA ASP A 20 1.58 -22.15 10.67
C ASP A 20 2.60 -21.97 11.81
N LYS A 21 3.88 -22.28 11.58
CA LYS A 21 4.96 -22.14 12.56
C LYS A 21 6.09 -21.23 12.10
N SER A 22 6.54 -21.38 10.85
CA SER A 22 7.73 -20.69 10.35
C SER A 22 7.42 -19.43 9.55
N THR A 23 6.16 -19.17 9.19
CA THR A 23 5.77 -18.00 8.38
C THR A 23 4.65 -17.19 9.03
N VAL A 24 4.80 -16.98 10.33
CA VAL A 24 3.83 -16.29 11.19
C VAL A 24 4.57 -15.18 11.93
N TYR A 25 3.99 -13.98 11.96
CA TYR A 25 4.46 -12.89 12.81
C TYR A 25 3.68 -12.88 14.12
N LEU A 26 4.32 -13.26 15.22
CA LEU A 26 3.74 -13.27 16.56
C LEU A 26 3.70 -11.85 17.15
N PRO A 27 2.82 -11.56 18.13
CA PRO A 27 2.74 -10.23 18.73
C PRO A 27 4.06 -9.71 19.30
N ASP A 28 4.86 -10.59 19.90
CA ASP A 28 6.18 -10.21 20.44
C ASP A 28 7.17 -9.84 19.32
N GLU A 29 7.09 -10.50 18.16
CA GLU A 29 7.91 -10.18 17.00
C GLU A 29 7.48 -8.85 16.37
N VAL A 30 6.17 -8.59 16.29
CA VAL A 30 5.63 -7.30 15.87
C VAL A 30 6.08 -6.20 16.84
N ASN A 31 5.96 -6.40 18.16
CA ASN A 31 6.42 -5.45 19.17
C ASN A 31 7.93 -5.19 19.08
N ALA A 32 8.73 -6.24 18.87
CA ALA A 32 10.18 -6.11 18.69
C ALA A 32 10.53 -5.30 17.43
N LEU A 33 9.81 -5.53 16.32
CA LEU A 33 9.95 -4.76 15.08
C LEU A 33 9.60 -3.28 15.31
N LEU A 34 8.47 -3.01 15.98
CA LEU A 34 8.02 -1.66 16.30
C LEU A 34 9.04 -0.91 17.16
N GLU A 35 9.57 -1.54 18.21
CA GLU A 35 10.59 -0.92 19.06
C GLU A 35 11.90 -0.71 18.30
N TYR A 36 12.32 -1.68 17.48
CA TYR A 36 13.53 -1.56 16.66
C TYR A 36 13.45 -0.38 15.67
N ALA A 37 12.27 -0.18 15.07
CA ALA A 37 11.96 0.94 14.20
C ALA A 37 11.94 2.27 14.99
N ARG A 38 11.26 2.30 16.14
CA ARG A 38 11.15 3.48 17.00
C ARG A 38 12.51 3.99 17.46
N LEU A 39 13.42 3.10 17.85
CA LEU A 39 14.81 3.45 18.24
C LEU A 39 15.62 4.12 17.11
N ARG A 40 15.13 4.05 15.87
CA ARG A 40 15.75 4.65 14.67
C ARG A 40 14.91 5.79 14.08
N GLY A 41 13.87 6.24 14.78
CA GLY A 41 12.96 7.26 14.27
C GLY A 41 12.17 6.81 13.04
N VAL A 42 11.94 5.50 12.88
CA VAL A 42 11.18 4.92 11.77
C VAL A 42 9.75 4.63 12.24
N ARG A 43 8.78 5.17 11.50
CA ARG A 43 7.36 4.82 11.64
C ARG A 43 7.06 3.50 10.95
N VAL A 44 6.14 2.71 11.51
CA VAL A 44 5.65 1.47 10.92
C VAL A 44 4.16 1.64 10.68
N ILE A 45 3.80 1.81 9.41
CA ILE A 45 2.41 1.95 8.98
C ILE A 45 1.97 0.58 8.46
N PRO A 46 0.95 -0.05 9.07
CA PRO A 46 0.44 -1.33 8.57
C PRO A 46 -0.46 -1.11 7.36
N GLU A 47 -0.40 -2.04 6.41
CA GLU A 47 -1.41 -2.19 5.36
C GLU A 47 -2.13 -3.51 5.47
N PHE A 48 -3.46 -3.45 5.47
CA PHE A 48 -4.35 -4.62 5.35
C PHE A 48 -5.22 -4.43 4.11
N GLN A 49 -4.74 -4.92 2.96
CA GLN A 49 -5.36 -4.74 1.65
C GLN A 49 -6.75 -5.37 1.59
N THR A 50 -7.76 -4.54 1.32
CA THR A 50 -9.16 -4.96 1.10
C THR A 50 -9.84 -4.00 0.10
N PRO A 51 -10.92 -4.40 -0.60
CA PRO A 51 -11.57 -5.71 -0.61
C PRO A 51 -10.89 -6.75 -1.53
N ALA A 52 -10.03 -6.31 -2.45
CA ALA A 52 -9.23 -7.18 -3.32
C ALA A 52 -7.99 -7.75 -2.62
N HIS A 53 -7.28 -8.68 -3.29
CA HIS A 53 -6.12 -9.41 -2.74
C HIS A 53 -6.39 -10.19 -1.45
N THR A 54 -7.65 -10.60 -1.25
CA THR A 54 -8.12 -11.22 0.00
C THR A 54 -8.33 -12.72 -0.11
N MET A 55 -7.82 -13.38 -1.16
CA MET A 55 -8.09 -14.81 -1.42
C MET A 55 -7.73 -15.71 -0.23
N ARG A 56 -6.64 -15.40 0.49
CA ARG A 56 -6.19 -16.17 1.66
C ARG A 56 -7.19 -16.14 2.82
N TRP A 57 -7.99 -15.09 2.95
CA TRP A 57 -9.00 -14.98 4.00
C TRP A 57 -10.13 -16.01 3.85
N ASN A 58 -10.30 -16.60 2.66
CA ASN A 58 -11.26 -17.68 2.43
C ASN A 58 -10.94 -18.95 3.24
N LEU A 59 -9.66 -19.16 3.60
CA LEU A 59 -9.21 -20.33 4.37
C LEU A 59 -9.71 -20.33 5.83
N LEU A 60 -10.28 -19.22 6.28
CA LEU A 60 -10.90 -19.10 7.60
C LEU A 60 -12.26 -19.81 7.69
N ASN A 61 -12.83 -20.24 6.55
CA ASN A 61 -14.21 -20.76 6.46
C ASN A 61 -15.27 -19.77 6.97
N ILE A 62 -14.99 -18.47 6.86
CA ILE A 62 -15.93 -17.37 7.10
C ILE A 62 -16.38 -16.87 5.72
N PRO A 63 -17.69 -16.65 5.48
CA PRO A 63 -18.20 -16.23 4.17
C PRO A 63 -17.91 -14.74 3.90
N LEU A 64 -16.63 -14.38 3.79
CA LEU A 64 -16.15 -13.02 3.55
C LEU A 64 -16.03 -12.69 2.07
N LEU A 65 -15.66 -13.66 1.23
CA LEU A 65 -15.41 -13.45 -0.19
C LEU A 65 -16.65 -13.69 -1.03
N THR A 66 -16.74 -12.94 -2.14
CA THR A 66 -17.81 -13.12 -3.12
C THR A 66 -17.63 -14.43 -3.85
N ARG A 67 -18.67 -15.28 -3.89
CA ARG A 67 -18.72 -16.43 -4.81
C ARG A 67 -19.07 -15.95 -6.21
N CYS A 68 -18.30 -16.37 -7.20
CA CYS A 68 -18.57 -16.02 -8.59
C CYS A 68 -19.55 -17.03 -9.22
N PHE A 69 -20.20 -16.59 -10.29
CA PHE A 69 -21.26 -17.34 -10.97
C PHE A 69 -20.99 -17.38 -12.47
N LYS A 70 -21.42 -18.46 -13.12
CA LYS A 70 -21.46 -18.57 -14.58
C LYS A 70 -22.90 -18.86 -15.00
N GLY A 71 -23.60 -17.82 -15.41
CA GLY A 71 -25.06 -17.87 -15.53
C GLY A 71 -25.69 -17.87 -14.13
N ASP A 72 -26.54 -18.85 -13.85
CA ASP A 72 -27.23 -18.97 -12.55
C ASP A 72 -26.53 -19.95 -11.58
N GLU A 73 -25.46 -20.61 -12.02
CA GLU A 73 -24.73 -21.60 -11.23
C GLU A 73 -23.41 -21.03 -10.67
N PRO A 74 -23.04 -21.35 -9.42
CA PRO A 74 -21.72 -21.01 -8.88
C PRO A 74 -20.60 -21.65 -9.70
N ASP A 75 -19.53 -20.90 -10.01
CA ASP A 75 -18.37 -21.40 -10.75
C ASP A 75 -17.21 -21.89 -9.87
N PHE A 76 -17.46 -21.96 -8.55
CA PHE A 76 -16.51 -22.28 -7.48
C PHE A 76 -15.32 -21.32 -7.32
N ALA A 77 -15.26 -20.24 -8.11
CA ALA A 77 -14.29 -19.18 -7.93
C ALA A 77 -14.76 -18.20 -6.84
N TYR A 78 -13.77 -17.50 -6.26
CA TYR A 78 -13.99 -16.43 -5.31
C TYR A 78 -13.34 -15.15 -5.82
N GLY A 79 -14.05 -14.04 -5.70
CA GLY A 79 -13.59 -12.70 -6.03
C GLY A 79 -13.25 -11.88 -4.79
N PRO A 80 -13.30 -10.54 -4.90
CA PRO A 80 -13.10 -9.64 -3.75
C PRO A 80 -14.07 -9.92 -2.61
N MET A 81 -13.75 -9.38 -1.43
CA MET A 81 -14.65 -9.40 -0.26
C MET A 81 -16.06 -8.94 -0.66
N ASN A 82 -17.08 -9.59 -0.11
CA ASN A 82 -18.47 -9.28 -0.41
C ASN A 82 -18.90 -8.03 0.39
N PRO A 83 -19.15 -6.89 -0.27
CA PRO A 83 -19.51 -5.65 0.40
C PRO A 83 -20.98 -5.61 0.84
N THR A 84 -21.82 -6.56 0.41
CA THR A 84 -23.26 -6.53 0.73
C THR A 84 -23.58 -7.22 2.06
N GLU A 85 -22.60 -7.90 2.65
CA GLU A 85 -22.81 -8.77 3.81
C GLU A 85 -22.34 -8.12 5.12
N ASN A 86 -23.19 -8.13 6.14
CA ASN A 86 -22.86 -7.54 7.46
C ASN A 86 -21.70 -8.24 8.16
N ILE A 87 -21.50 -9.53 7.90
CA ILE A 87 -20.40 -10.30 8.48
C ILE A 87 -19.04 -9.77 8.03
N THR A 88 -18.94 -9.25 6.81
CA THR A 88 -17.71 -8.62 6.29
C THR A 88 -17.27 -7.47 7.19
N TYR A 89 -18.17 -6.55 7.52
CA TYR A 89 -17.84 -5.38 8.36
C TYR A 89 -17.66 -5.75 9.83
N THR A 90 -18.41 -6.74 10.33
CA THR A 90 -18.22 -7.25 11.70
C THR A 90 -16.82 -7.87 11.85
N PHE A 91 -16.39 -8.61 10.83
CA PHE A 91 -15.06 -9.19 10.77
C PHE A 91 -13.98 -8.11 10.69
N LEU A 92 -14.08 -7.18 9.73
CA LEU A 92 -13.11 -6.12 9.52
C LEU A 92 -13.00 -5.20 10.75
N SER A 93 -14.11 -4.87 11.41
CA SER A 93 -14.10 -4.10 12.67
C SER A 93 -13.19 -4.74 13.72
N ARG A 94 -13.29 -6.07 13.91
CA ARG A 94 -12.47 -6.79 14.88
C ARG A 94 -11.00 -6.80 14.50
N ILE A 95 -10.70 -7.07 13.23
CA ILE A 95 -9.33 -7.07 12.69
C ILE A 95 -8.70 -5.70 12.88
N PHE A 96 -9.34 -4.66 12.37
CA PHE A 96 -8.78 -3.31 12.39
C PHE A 96 -8.70 -2.74 13.80
N ASN A 97 -9.61 -3.08 14.72
CA ASN A 97 -9.46 -2.71 16.13
C ASN A 97 -8.20 -3.33 16.76
N GLU A 98 -7.88 -4.59 16.42
CA GLU A 98 -6.62 -5.22 16.85
C GLU A 98 -5.41 -4.54 16.22
N VAL A 99 -5.46 -4.25 14.91
CA VAL A 99 -4.38 -3.57 14.19
C VAL A 99 -4.13 -2.17 14.77
N LEU A 100 -5.16 -1.37 14.97
CA LEU A 100 -5.04 -0.03 15.57
C LEU A 100 -4.54 -0.08 17.02
N THR A 101 -4.76 -1.18 17.73
CA THR A 101 -4.18 -1.39 19.07
C THR A 101 -2.71 -1.79 19.00
N ALA A 102 -2.34 -2.63 18.03
CA ALA A 102 -0.98 -3.15 17.89
C ALA A 102 -0.01 -2.13 17.26
N PHE A 103 -0.48 -1.30 16.33
CA PHE A 103 0.32 -0.33 15.60
C PHE A 103 0.02 1.09 16.10
N PRO A 104 0.93 1.73 16.84
CA PRO A 104 0.67 3.02 17.48
C PRO A 104 0.75 4.23 16.53
N ASP A 105 0.94 4.00 15.23
CA ASP A 105 1.08 5.07 14.25
C ASP A 105 -0.28 5.77 14.01
N SER A 106 -0.23 7.07 13.75
CA SER A 106 -1.43 7.86 13.43
C SER A 106 -1.93 7.65 12.00
N MET A 107 -1.40 6.68 11.26
CA MET A 107 -1.82 6.30 9.91
C MET A 107 -2.02 4.80 9.80
N ILE A 108 -2.99 4.41 8.97
CA ILE A 108 -3.24 3.02 8.58
C ILE A 108 -3.55 2.95 7.09
N HIS A 109 -3.00 1.97 6.40
CA HIS A 109 -3.30 1.78 4.99
C HIS A 109 -4.41 0.74 4.81
N LEU A 110 -5.55 1.19 4.29
CA LEU A 110 -6.73 0.36 4.05
C LEU A 110 -6.68 -0.36 2.70
N GLY A 111 -5.76 0.07 1.84
CA GLY A 111 -5.54 -0.57 0.56
C GLY A 111 -6.45 -0.05 -0.54
N GLY A 112 -7.04 -0.96 -1.30
CA GLY A 112 -8.06 -0.65 -2.30
C GLY A 112 -7.59 -0.58 -3.75
N SER A 113 -6.49 -1.24 -4.10
CA SER A 113 -6.05 -1.37 -5.49
C SER A 113 -6.66 -2.59 -6.18
N ASP A 114 -6.75 -2.55 -7.52
CA ASP A 114 -7.03 -3.68 -8.41
C ASP A 114 -8.31 -4.48 -8.08
N VAL A 115 -9.38 -3.78 -7.67
CA VAL A 115 -10.67 -4.41 -7.43
C VAL A 115 -11.33 -4.82 -8.75
N SER A 116 -11.25 -6.10 -9.10
CA SER A 116 -12.02 -6.65 -10.21
C SER A 116 -13.51 -6.79 -9.85
N TYR A 117 -14.37 -6.16 -10.64
CA TYR A 117 -15.83 -6.22 -10.47
C TYR A 117 -16.49 -7.43 -11.11
N ASP A 118 -15.76 -8.27 -11.85
CA ASP A 118 -16.36 -9.34 -12.65
C ASP A 118 -17.11 -10.36 -11.78
N CYS A 119 -16.52 -10.71 -10.64
CA CYS A 119 -17.17 -11.62 -9.70
C CYS A 119 -18.43 -10.99 -9.07
N TRP A 120 -18.37 -9.70 -8.71
CA TRP A 120 -19.53 -8.97 -8.20
C TRP A 120 -20.66 -8.91 -9.24
N LYS A 121 -20.32 -8.61 -10.50
CA LYS A 121 -21.25 -8.61 -11.65
C LYS A 121 -21.91 -9.96 -11.88
N SER A 122 -21.15 -11.04 -11.70
CA SER A 122 -21.68 -12.39 -11.88
C SER A 122 -22.69 -12.78 -10.79
N ASN A 123 -22.52 -12.28 -9.56
CA ASN A 123 -23.25 -12.76 -8.39
C ASN A 123 -24.70 -12.19 -8.36
N PRO A 124 -25.75 -13.04 -8.36
CA PRO A 124 -27.15 -12.59 -8.40
C PRO A 124 -27.57 -11.81 -7.14
N PHE A 125 -27.01 -12.13 -5.97
CA PHE A 125 -27.34 -11.42 -4.72
C PHE A 125 -26.77 -10.01 -4.71
N ILE A 126 -25.54 -9.84 -5.24
CA ILE A 126 -24.94 -8.51 -5.39
C ILE A 126 -25.71 -7.71 -6.44
N ARG A 127 -26.08 -8.30 -7.58
CA ARG A 127 -26.93 -7.62 -8.58
C ARG A 127 -28.25 -7.12 -7.98
N ASN A 128 -28.89 -7.90 -7.11
CA ASN A 128 -30.09 -7.45 -6.40
C ASN A 128 -29.79 -6.26 -5.47
N PHE A 129 -28.70 -6.32 -4.71
CA PHE A 129 -28.27 -5.20 -3.87
C PHE A 129 -27.99 -3.93 -4.68
N MET A 130 -27.35 -4.07 -5.85
CA MET A 130 -27.11 -2.95 -6.78
C MET A 130 -28.41 -2.29 -7.23
N ASN A 131 -29.42 -3.10 -7.56
CA ASN A 131 -30.74 -2.60 -7.94
C ASN A 131 -31.46 -1.90 -6.78
N ASP A 132 -31.46 -2.53 -5.60
CA ASP A 132 -32.15 -2.01 -4.41
C ASP A 132 -31.56 -0.67 -3.94
N ASN A 133 -30.26 -0.45 -4.14
CA ASN A 133 -29.57 0.80 -3.79
C ASN A 133 -29.50 1.80 -4.95
N GLY A 134 -30.08 1.49 -6.12
CA GLY A 134 -30.10 2.38 -7.27
C GLY A 134 -28.72 2.62 -7.89
N TYR A 135 -27.78 1.69 -7.73
CA TYR A 135 -26.44 1.78 -8.32
C TYR A 135 -26.41 1.37 -9.79
N GLY A 136 -27.39 0.59 -10.24
CA GLY A 136 -27.43 0.08 -11.62
C GLY A 136 -26.23 -0.82 -11.91
N ASP A 137 -25.61 -0.66 -13.08
CA ASP A 137 -24.43 -1.44 -13.49
C ASP A 137 -23.08 -0.78 -13.11
N ASP A 138 -23.12 0.26 -12.27
CA ASP A 138 -21.94 1.02 -11.86
C ASP A 138 -21.36 0.50 -10.53
N TYR A 139 -20.47 -0.49 -10.62
CA TYR A 139 -19.86 -1.15 -9.47
C TYR A 139 -18.83 -0.29 -8.73
N THR A 140 -18.42 0.85 -9.28
CA THR A 140 -17.58 1.82 -8.56
C THR A 140 -18.32 2.42 -7.37
N LYS A 141 -19.66 2.54 -7.46
CA LYS A 141 -20.53 2.94 -6.34
C LYS A 141 -20.57 1.88 -5.24
N LEU A 142 -20.50 0.60 -5.60
CA LEU A 142 -20.44 -0.49 -4.63
C LEU A 142 -19.10 -0.53 -3.90
N GLU A 143 -18.01 -0.27 -4.60
CA GLU A 143 -16.69 -0.09 -3.99
C GLU A 143 -16.67 1.15 -3.08
N SER A 144 -17.23 2.27 -3.53
CA SER A 144 -17.36 3.47 -2.70
C SER A 144 -18.17 3.18 -1.43
N TYR A 145 -19.32 2.51 -1.57
CA TYR A 145 -20.13 2.03 -0.43
C TYR A 145 -19.29 1.17 0.54
N TYR A 146 -18.45 0.28 0.00
CA TYR A 146 -17.55 -0.54 0.81
C TYR A 146 -16.61 0.30 1.66
N PHE A 147 -15.87 1.24 1.07
CA PHE A 147 -14.91 2.08 1.78
C PHE A 147 -15.59 3.02 2.79
N GLN A 148 -16.74 3.61 2.43
CA GLN A 148 -17.51 4.45 3.34
C GLN A 148 -17.93 3.69 4.60
N ARG A 149 -18.48 2.48 4.39
CA ARG A 149 -18.92 1.62 5.48
C ARG A 149 -17.74 1.08 6.29
N LEU A 150 -16.62 0.76 5.64
CA LEU A 150 -15.39 0.33 6.29
C LEU A 150 -14.85 1.42 7.23
N MET A 151 -14.67 2.64 6.72
CA MET A 151 -14.15 3.77 7.50
C MET A 151 -15.09 4.12 8.65
N THR A 152 -16.41 4.16 8.41
CA THR A 152 -17.40 4.38 9.48
C THR A 152 -17.33 3.29 10.57
N THR A 153 -17.08 2.05 10.17
CA THR A 153 -17.00 0.90 11.11
C THR A 153 -15.71 0.90 11.92
N ILE A 154 -14.58 1.29 11.33
CA ILE A 154 -13.26 1.24 11.98
C ILE A 154 -12.99 2.51 12.79
N LEU A 155 -13.30 3.66 12.22
CA LEU A 155 -12.95 4.98 12.77
C LEU A 155 -14.09 5.57 13.61
N GLY A 156 -15.22 4.87 13.68
CA GLY A 156 -16.42 5.30 14.38
C GLY A 156 -17.25 6.32 13.59
N ALA A 157 -18.56 6.30 13.82
CA ALA A 157 -19.52 7.15 13.12
C ALA A 157 -19.47 8.65 13.50
N ASN A 158 -18.65 9.04 14.49
CA ASN A 158 -18.53 10.42 14.95
C ASN A 158 -17.13 10.97 14.67
N SER A 159 -17.07 11.91 13.73
CA SER A 159 -15.90 12.46 13.04
C SER A 159 -15.01 13.43 13.83
N SER A 160 -15.33 13.72 15.10
CA SER A 160 -14.64 14.78 15.85
C SER A 160 -13.39 14.32 16.61
N GLU A 161 -13.12 13.01 16.69
CA GLU A 161 -12.02 12.42 17.46
C GLU A 161 -11.11 11.50 16.63
N TRP A 162 -11.07 11.66 15.30
CA TRP A 162 -10.21 10.84 14.46
C TRP A 162 -8.74 11.09 14.77
N THR A 163 -8.10 10.16 15.47
CA THR A 163 -6.65 10.20 15.72
C THR A 163 -5.84 9.51 14.62
N THR A 164 -6.49 8.67 13.81
CA THR A 164 -5.84 7.87 12.77
C THR A 164 -6.30 8.29 11.38
N SER A 165 -5.35 8.67 10.52
CA SER A 165 -5.59 9.00 9.12
C SER A 165 -5.53 7.74 8.24
N PRO A 166 -6.63 7.37 7.56
CA PRO A 166 -6.60 6.29 6.59
C PRO A 166 -5.82 6.69 5.32
N ILE A 167 -5.02 5.76 4.79
CA ILE A 167 -4.38 5.83 3.48
C ILE A 167 -5.07 4.81 2.57
N VAL A 168 -5.37 5.20 1.34
CA VAL A 168 -5.91 4.31 0.30
C VAL A 168 -5.07 4.42 -0.97
N TRP A 169 -5.02 3.35 -1.75
CA TRP A 169 -4.43 3.41 -3.10
C TRP A 169 -5.27 4.31 -4.02
N GLN A 170 -4.63 4.87 -5.05
CA GLN A 170 -5.26 5.84 -5.96
C GLN A 170 -6.56 5.35 -6.61
N ASP A 171 -6.71 4.04 -6.83
CA ASP A 171 -7.91 3.42 -7.41
C ASP A 171 -9.19 3.87 -6.70
N VAL A 172 -9.17 3.94 -5.37
CA VAL A 172 -10.33 4.36 -4.58
C VAL A 172 -10.78 5.76 -4.97
N PHE A 173 -9.82 6.68 -5.15
CA PHE A 173 -10.10 8.05 -5.59
C PHE A 173 -10.55 8.09 -7.07
N GLU A 174 -9.89 7.35 -7.95
CA GLU A 174 -10.23 7.29 -9.38
C GLU A 174 -11.65 6.73 -9.60
N ASN A 175 -12.06 5.77 -8.77
CA ASN A 175 -13.37 5.13 -8.81
C ASN A 175 -14.48 5.95 -8.12
N GLY A 176 -14.23 7.24 -7.87
CA GLY A 176 -15.26 8.20 -7.48
C GLY A 176 -15.54 8.28 -5.98
N PHE A 177 -14.80 7.57 -5.12
CA PHE A 177 -14.94 7.73 -3.68
C PHE A 177 -14.59 9.15 -3.26
N ARG A 178 -15.52 9.81 -2.57
CA ARG A 178 -15.30 11.13 -1.96
C ARG A 178 -15.96 11.11 -0.58
N GLU A 179 -15.23 11.59 0.42
CA GLU A 179 -15.69 11.76 1.78
C GLU A 179 -15.26 13.12 2.33
N GLU A 180 -16.06 13.68 3.24
CA GLU A 180 -15.68 14.92 3.93
C GLU A 180 -14.46 14.72 4.81
N THR A 181 -14.26 13.51 5.32
CA THR A 181 -13.16 13.24 6.24
C THR A 181 -11.86 13.00 5.47
N PRO A 182 -10.74 13.67 5.85
CA PRO A 182 -9.51 13.62 5.06
C PRO A 182 -8.89 12.22 5.02
N VAL A 183 -8.90 11.62 3.83
CA VAL A 183 -8.10 10.43 3.47
C VAL A 183 -6.77 10.87 2.86
N VAL A 184 -5.75 10.03 2.96
CA VAL A 184 -4.49 10.20 2.21
C VAL A 184 -4.54 9.29 0.98
N ILE A 185 -4.28 9.85 -0.20
CA ILE A 185 -4.26 9.09 -1.45
C ILE A 185 -2.83 8.70 -1.81
N HIS A 186 -2.58 7.41 -2.02
CA HIS A 186 -1.28 6.89 -2.39
C HIS A 186 -1.22 6.58 -3.90
N LEU A 187 -0.42 7.36 -4.62
CA LEU A 187 -0.29 7.34 -6.07
C LEU A 187 0.83 6.38 -6.50
N TYR A 188 0.51 5.32 -7.23
CA TYR A 188 1.46 4.28 -7.66
C TYR A 188 1.41 3.97 -9.16
N LYS A 189 0.41 4.46 -9.90
CA LYS A 189 0.26 4.21 -11.34
C LYS A 189 0.94 5.30 -12.19
N PRO A 190 1.30 5.01 -13.46
CA PRO A 190 2.05 5.92 -14.32
C PRO A 190 1.41 7.29 -14.58
N ASP A 191 0.09 7.42 -14.42
CA ASP A 191 -0.68 8.65 -14.59
C ASP A 191 -0.71 9.54 -13.33
N TRP A 192 0.15 9.25 -12.34
CA TRP A 192 0.19 9.91 -11.04
C TRP A 192 0.20 11.44 -11.10
N ALA A 193 0.84 12.07 -12.10
CA ALA A 193 0.92 13.53 -12.18
C ALA A 193 -0.46 14.17 -12.44
N GLN A 194 -1.29 13.55 -13.29
CA GLN A 194 -2.66 14.00 -13.52
C GLN A 194 -3.50 13.77 -12.27
N ILE A 195 -3.43 12.56 -11.70
CA ILE A 195 -4.23 12.20 -10.52
C ILE A 195 -3.83 13.04 -9.31
N LEU A 196 -2.56 13.42 -9.17
CA LEU A 196 -2.09 14.27 -8.09
C LEU A 196 -2.74 15.67 -8.13
N ASP A 197 -2.84 16.27 -9.30
CA ASP A 197 -3.54 17.56 -9.46
C ASP A 197 -5.03 17.44 -9.09
N GLU A 198 -5.70 16.37 -9.53
CA GLU A 198 -7.09 16.10 -9.17
C GLU A 198 -7.28 15.88 -7.66
N VAL A 199 -6.41 15.08 -7.02
CA VAL A 199 -6.41 14.80 -5.58
C VAL A 199 -6.22 16.08 -4.78
N THR A 200 -5.18 16.86 -5.09
CA THR A 200 -4.86 18.08 -4.34
C THR A 200 -5.94 19.16 -4.48
N LYS A 201 -6.62 19.25 -5.64
CA LYS A 201 -7.79 20.13 -5.82
C LYS A 201 -8.98 19.80 -4.92
N THR A 202 -9.10 18.54 -4.47
CA THR A 202 -10.12 18.15 -3.49
C THR A 202 -9.73 18.45 -2.04
N GLY A 203 -8.49 18.90 -1.80
CA GLY A 203 -7.94 19.12 -0.45
C GLY A 203 -7.42 17.85 0.23
N TYR A 204 -7.40 16.72 -0.46
CA TYR A 204 -6.79 15.49 0.05
C TYR A 204 -5.27 15.57 0.01
N ARG A 205 -4.64 14.90 0.98
CA ARG A 205 -3.19 14.72 1.03
C ARG A 205 -2.77 13.57 0.12
N ALA A 206 -1.56 13.64 -0.41
CA ALA A 206 -1.02 12.63 -1.32
C ALA A 206 0.36 12.11 -0.89
N ILE A 207 0.61 10.83 -1.16
CA ILE A 207 1.92 10.16 -1.10
C ILE A 207 2.21 9.60 -2.50
N LEU A 208 3.43 9.77 -3.00
CA LEU A 208 3.85 9.22 -4.30
C LEU A 208 4.75 7.99 -4.15
N SER A 209 4.50 6.98 -4.98
CA SER A 209 5.40 5.85 -5.20
C SER A 209 5.55 5.42 -6.65
N SER A 210 4.76 5.95 -7.59
CA SER A 210 4.68 5.44 -8.96
C SER A 210 6.01 5.23 -9.67
N CYS A 211 6.86 6.26 -9.70
CA CYS A 211 8.18 6.19 -10.34
C CYS A 211 9.26 5.52 -9.46
N TRP A 212 8.87 5.06 -8.27
CA TRP A 212 9.73 4.46 -7.26
C TRP A 212 9.33 3.01 -6.96
N ASP A 213 8.75 2.32 -7.94
CA ASP A 213 8.63 0.87 -7.94
C ASP A 213 9.99 0.22 -8.23
N LEU A 214 10.69 -0.16 -7.16
CA LEU A 214 12.00 -0.80 -7.23
C LEU A 214 11.92 -2.21 -7.81
N SER A 215 10.75 -2.88 -7.74
CA SER A 215 10.58 -4.22 -8.30
C SER A 215 10.51 -4.23 -9.83
N ALA A 216 10.27 -3.07 -10.44
CA ALA A 216 10.21 -2.89 -11.89
C ALA A 216 11.54 -2.38 -12.49
N VAL A 217 12.59 -2.21 -11.68
CA VAL A 217 13.88 -1.66 -12.13
C VAL A 217 14.71 -2.76 -12.80
N GLU A 218 15.04 -2.55 -14.07
CA GLU A 218 15.91 -3.47 -14.81
C GLU A 218 17.40 -3.18 -14.56
N PRO A 219 18.28 -4.19 -14.66
CA PRO A 219 19.72 -3.97 -14.60
C PRO A 219 20.22 -3.02 -15.70
N GLY A 220 21.08 -2.07 -15.33
CA GLY A 220 21.64 -1.10 -16.26
C GLY A 220 21.40 0.32 -15.77
N ASP A 221 20.96 1.20 -16.67
CA ASP A 221 20.76 2.63 -16.38
C ASP A 221 19.38 2.97 -15.80
N ASP A 222 18.51 1.99 -15.56
CA ASP A 222 17.15 2.23 -15.06
C ASP A 222 17.11 2.82 -13.65
N TRP A 223 18.17 2.66 -12.85
CA TRP A 223 18.30 3.37 -11.57
C TRP A 223 18.27 4.90 -11.75
N LYS A 224 18.69 5.41 -12.91
CA LYS A 224 18.63 6.84 -13.24
C LYS A 224 17.18 7.31 -13.29
N LYS A 225 16.26 6.51 -13.83
CA LYS A 225 14.82 6.84 -13.87
C LYS A 225 14.25 7.03 -12.46
N VAL A 226 14.66 6.20 -11.50
CA VAL A 226 14.28 6.30 -10.09
C VAL A 226 14.77 7.62 -9.49
N TYR A 227 16.03 7.97 -9.77
CA TYR A 227 16.62 9.22 -9.28
C TYR A 227 16.13 10.45 -10.04
N GLU A 228 15.78 10.37 -11.31
CA GLU A 228 15.32 11.51 -12.12
C GLU A 228 13.83 11.78 -11.94
N CYS A 229 13.11 10.92 -11.22
CA CYS A 229 11.75 11.22 -10.82
C CYS A 229 11.70 12.40 -9.86
N ASP A 230 10.99 13.46 -10.28
CA ASP A 230 10.88 14.72 -9.56
C ASP A 230 9.42 15.09 -9.28
N LEU A 231 9.09 15.13 -7.99
CA LEU A 231 7.81 15.60 -7.45
C LEU A 231 7.56 17.10 -7.66
N ILE A 232 8.63 17.90 -7.75
CA ILE A 232 8.58 19.38 -7.76
C ILE A 232 8.40 19.91 -9.19
N SER A 233 8.55 19.06 -10.21
CA SER A 233 8.40 19.44 -11.62
C SER A 233 6.95 19.70 -12.07
N ILE A 234 5.97 19.48 -11.19
CA ILE A 234 4.56 19.72 -11.48
C ILE A 234 4.21 21.19 -11.28
N GLU A 235 3.53 21.78 -12.27
CA GLU A 235 2.90 23.10 -12.13
C GLU A 235 1.75 23.03 -11.10
N ALA A 236 2.05 23.31 -9.84
CA ALA A 236 1.12 23.29 -8.72
C ALA A 236 1.24 24.56 -7.88
N THR A 237 0.15 24.96 -7.20
CA THR A 237 0.21 26.08 -6.23
C THR A 237 0.93 25.66 -4.95
N ASP A 238 1.43 26.61 -4.16
CA ASP A 238 2.02 26.33 -2.85
C ASP A 238 1.07 25.54 -1.93
N GLU A 239 -0.23 25.80 -2.04
CA GLU A 239 -1.28 25.07 -1.31
C GLU A 239 -1.36 23.61 -1.75
N GLN A 240 -1.38 23.34 -3.06
CA GLN A 240 -1.35 21.97 -3.58
C GLN A 240 -0.06 21.24 -3.21
N LEU A 241 1.09 21.92 -3.27
CA LEU A 241 2.37 21.36 -2.85
C LEU A 241 2.38 21.00 -1.37
N SER A 242 1.70 21.77 -0.52
CA SER A 242 1.59 21.48 0.92
C SER A 242 0.79 20.21 1.25
N LEU A 243 -0.04 19.73 0.31
CA LEU A 243 -0.81 18.50 0.44
C LEU A 243 0.01 17.26 0.07
N ILE A 244 1.16 17.42 -0.59
CA ILE A 244 2.10 16.34 -0.89
C ILE A 244 2.94 16.10 0.36
N ILE A 245 2.68 14.99 1.06
CA ILE A 245 3.32 14.71 2.36
C ILE A 245 4.55 13.78 2.27
N GLY A 246 4.96 13.42 1.05
CA GLY A 246 6.18 12.67 0.78
C GLY A 246 5.96 11.55 -0.24
N GLY A 247 6.74 10.49 -0.10
CA GLY A 247 6.69 9.34 -0.98
C GLY A 247 7.30 8.07 -0.42
N GLU A 248 7.14 6.98 -1.16
CA GLU A 248 7.59 5.64 -0.77
C GLU A 248 8.30 4.96 -1.95
N ALA A 249 9.42 4.28 -1.65
CA ALA A 249 9.98 3.29 -2.55
C ALA A 249 9.26 1.97 -2.33
N LEU A 250 8.69 1.38 -3.39
CA LEU A 250 7.97 0.13 -3.31
C LEU A 250 8.85 -1.02 -3.77
N LEU A 251 8.80 -2.14 -3.05
CA LEU A 251 9.42 -3.39 -3.48
C LEU A 251 8.39 -4.50 -3.29
N TRP A 252 7.72 -4.88 -4.37
CA TRP A 252 6.69 -5.89 -4.34
C TRP A 252 7.27 -7.31 -4.20
N GLY A 253 6.60 -8.15 -3.42
CA GLY A 253 7.11 -9.44 -2.97
C GLY A 253 6.99 -10.62 -3.94
N GLN A 254 6.53 -10.43 -5.19
CA GLN A 254 6.22 -11.57 -6.08
C GLN A 254 7.47 -12.40 -6.42
N TYR A 255 8.63 -11.74 -6.51
CA TYR A 255 9.93 -12.36 -6.81
C TYR A 255 11.00 -12.02 -5.76
N ILE A 256 10.58 -11.56 -4.58
CA ILE A 256 11.46 -11.08 -3.52
C ILE A 256 11.27 -11.92 -2.26
N ASP A 257 12.36 -12.44 -1.72
CA ASP A 257 12.43 -13.15 -0.45
C ASP A 257 13.72 -12.78 0.31
N ASP A 258 14.00 -13.48 1.41
CA ASP A 258 15.18 -13.21 2.24
C ASP A 258 16.52 -13.31 1.47
N ALA A 259 16.56 -14.05 0.36
CA ALA A 259 17.79 -14.26 -0.40
C ALA A 259 18.18 -13.03 -1.25
N ASN A 260 17.20 -12.24 -1.70
CA ASN A 260 17.46 -11.09 -2.58
C ASN A 260 16.88 -9.75 -2.07
N LEU A 261 16.08 -9.73 -1.00
CA LEU A 261 15.46 -8.52 -0.44
C LEU A 261 16.46 -7.37 -0.29
N PHE A 262 17.61 -7.64 0.33
CA PHE A 262 18.59 -6.60 0.57
C PHE A 262 19.26 -6.12 -0.72
N THR A 263 19.63 -7.04 -1.60
CA THR A 263 20.30 -6.70 -2.87
C THR A 263 19.37 -5.91 -3.78
N GLU A 264 18.11 -6.30 -3.91
CA GLU A 264 17.14 -5.60 -4.77
C GLU A 264 16.77 -4.22 -4.20
N THR A 265 16.77 -4.07 -2.87
CA THR A 265 16.47 -2.76 -2.24
C THR A 265 17.67 -1.81 -2.28
N TRP A 266 18.87 -2.28 -1.92
CA TRP A 266 20.00 -1.41 -1.61
C TRP A 266 21.19 -1.62 -2.56
N PRO A 267 21.79 -0.54 -3.07
CA PRO A 267 21.63 0.84 -2.63
C PRO A 267 20.54 1.64 -3.39
N LEU A 268 19.74 1.01 -4.26
CA LEU A 268 18.77 1.68 -5.12
C LEU A 268 17.78 2.59 -4.39
N ALA A 269 17.24 2.14 -3.25
CA ALA A 269 16.34 2.93 -2.41
C ALA A 269 16.96 4.24 -1.88
N ALA A 270 18.30 4.38 -1.90
CA ALA A 270 18.97 5.63 -1.54
C ALA A 270 18.70 6.75 -2.56
N ALA A 271 18.39 6.43 -3.82
CA ALA A 271 17.96 7.41 -4.81
C ALA A 271 16.65 8.09 -4.37
N VAL A 272 15.68 7.28 -3.96
CA VAL A 272 14.39 7.77 -3.46
C VAL A 272 14.59 8.55 -2.16
N ALA A 273 15.42 8.04 -1.25
CA ALA A 273 15.71 8.71 0.02
C ALA A 273 16.32 10.10 -0.18
N GLU A 274 17.24 10.24 -1.13
CA GLU A 274 17.83 11.55 -1.44
C GLU A 274 16.82 12.50 -2.07
N ARG A 275 15.92 12.01 -2.93
CA ARG A 275 14.85 12.84 -3.53
C ARG A 275 13.80 13.31 -2.54
N LEU A 276 13.52 12.52 -1.52
CA LEU A 276 12.58 12.91 -0.47
C LEU A 276 13.21 13.78 0.63
N TRP A 277 14.55 13.89 0.67
CA TRP A 277 15.26 14.59 1.74
C TRP A 277 15.95 15.89 1.29
N SER A 278 16.63 15.85 0.14
CA SER A 278 17.48 16.95 -0.33
C SER A 278 16.64 18.05 -0.98
N GLN A 279 16.96 19.31 -0.65
CA GLN A 279 16.28 20.47 -1.25
C GLN A 279 16.76 20.77 -2.68
N GLU A 280 18.04 20.55 -2.94
CA GLU A 280 18.65 20.73 -4.25
C GLU A 280 18.85 19.38 -4.94
N GLN A 281 18.57 19.34 -6.23
CA GLN A 281 18.79 18.15 -7.04
C GLN A 281 20.20 18.16 -7.61
N SER A 282 21.06 17.27 -7.12
CA SER A 282 22.33 16.98 -7.80
C SER A 282 22.06 16.36 -9.17
N GLU A 283 22.96 16.64 -10.11
CA GLU A 283 23.02 15.94 -11.39
C GLU A 283 23.19 14.43 -11.18
N THR A 284 22.62 13.63 -12.07
CA THR A 284 22.62 12.16 -11.99
C THR A 284 24.02 11.58 -11.85
N ASP A 285 25.01 12.13 -12.56
CA ASP A 285 26.41 11.67 -12.51
C ASP A 285 27.11 11.99 -11.19
N GLU A 286 26.78 13.11 -10.55
CA GLU A 286 27.31 13.46 -9.22
C GLU A 286 26.75 12.50 -8.17
N PHE A 287 25.44 12.26 -8.23
CA PHE A 287 24.79 11.31 -7.34
C PHE A 287 25.32 9.89 -7.54
N ALA A 288 25.59 9.44 -8.77
CA ALA A 288 26.20 8.14 -9.04
C ALA A 288 27.51 7.93 -8.27
N GLN A 289 28.35 8.97 -8.17
CA GLN A 289 29.61 8.90 -7.43
C GLN A 289 29.37 8.72 -5.92
N ARG A 290 28.42 9.48 -5.34
CA ARG A 290 28.06 9.37 -3.92
C ARG A 290 27.37 8.04 -3.59
N LEU A 291 26.53 7.55 -4.50
CA LEU A 291 25.84 6.27 -4.41
C LEU A 291 26.82 5.10 -4.43
N HIS A 292 27.85 5.15 -5.29
CA HIS A 292 28.93 4.18 -5.28
C HIS A 292 29.69 4.17 -3.94
N GLN A 293 30.00 5.35 -3.38
CA GLN A 293 30.65 5.45 -2.07
C GLN A 293 29.77 4.87 -0.96
N LEU A 294 28.47 5.19 -0.94
CA LEU A 294 27.49 4.65 0.00
C LEU A 294 27.45 3.12 -0.08
N ARG A 295 27.39 2.56 -1.29
CA ARG A 295 27.45 1.11 -1.51
C ARG A 295 28.69 0.49 -0.86
N CYS A 296 29.87 1.08 -1.07
CA CYS A 296 31.10 0.57 -0.46
C CYS A 296 31.06 0.65 1.07
N GLN A 297 30.45 1.70 1.65
CA GLN A 297 30.24 1.78 3.09
C GLN A 297 29.28 0.71 3.62
N MET A 298 28.21 0.39 2.86
CA MET A 298 27.28 -0.70 3.21
C MET A 298 28.01 -2.05 3.24
N LEU A 299 28.81 -2.35 2.22
CA LEU A 299 29.61 -3.58 2.17
C LEU A 299 30.57 -3.68 3.36
N LYS A 300 31.25 -2.58 3.73
CA LYS A 300 32.12 -2.53 4.92
C LYS A 300 31.38 -2.76 6.24
N ARG A 301 30.07 -2.49 6.27
CA ARG A 301 29.20 -2.77 7.42
C ARG A 301 28.60 -4.18 7.40
N GLY A 302 28.98 -5.01 6.42
CA GLY A 302 28.47 -6.38 6.27
C GLY A 302 27.12 -6.47 5.56
N TRP A 303 26.69 -5.41 4.87
CA TRP A 303 25.43 -5.38 4.14
C TRP A 303 25.64 -5.69 2.66
N PRO A 304 24.96 -6.69 2.07
CA PRO A 304 25.22 -7.16 0.71
C PRO A 304 24.56 -6.23 -0.34
N ALA A 305 25.00 -4.98 -0.42
CA ALA A 305 24.46 -4.01 -1.37
C ALA A 305 24.89 -4.31 -2.82
N GLN A 306 23.92 -4.33 -3.75
CA GLN A 306 24.17 -4.66 -5.15
C GLN A 306 24.97 -3.58 -5.90
N VAL A 307 25.53 -3.92 -7.06
CA VAL A 307 26.16 -2.93 -7.96
C VAL A 307 25.06 -2.29 -8.81
N ILE A 308 25.00 -0.96 -8.88
CA ILE A 308 24.03 -0.24 -9.74
C ILE A 308 24.65 0.76 -10.71
N THR A 309 25.71 1.47 -10.31
CA THR A 309 26.31 2.55 -11.12
C THR A 309 27.33 2.07 -12.17
N GLY A 310 27.25 0.81 -12.59
CA GLY A 310 28.19 0.21 -13.54
C GLY A 310 29.49 -0.36 -12.91
N PRO A 311 30.49 -0.69 -13.74
CA PRO A 311 31.72 -1.37 -13.30
C PRO A 311 32.51 -0.57 -12.26
N GLY A 312 32.96 -1.26 -11.21
CA GLY A 312 33.78 -0.66 -10.16
C GLY A 312 34.13 -1.67 -9.08
N PHE A 313 34.86 -1.22 -8.06
CA PHE A 313 35.23 -2.07 -6.92
C PHE A 313 35.25 -1.26 -5.63
N CYS A 314 35.00 -1.95 -4.52
CA CYS A 314 35.12 -1.39 -3.18
C CYS A 314 36.33 -2.00 -2.50
N TYR A 315 37.19 -1.17 -1.92
CA TYR A 315 38.27 -1.67 -1.07
C TYR A 315 37.67 -2.36 0.17
N PRO A 316 38.28 -3.48 0.62
CA PRO A 316 37.87 -4.19 1.82
C PRO A 316 37.71 -3.30 3.06
#